data_AF-A0A565BAB5-F1
#
_entry.id   AF-A0A565BAB5-F1
#
_cell.length_a   1.000
_cell.length_b   1.000
_cell.length_c   1.000
_cell.angle_alpha   90.00
_cell.angle_beta   90.00
_cell.angle_gamma   90.00
#
_symmetry.space_group_name_H-M   'P 1'
#
loop_
_entity.id
_entity.type
_entity.pdbx_description
1 polymer ?
#
loop_
_entity_poly.entity_id
_entity_poly.type
_entity_poly.pdbx_seq_one_letter_code
_entity_poly.pdbx_strand_id
1 'polypeptide(L)'
;MEETVTSPILEEKIYVAVGRTVWKNTSNLMWALQNYQGSKICIVHIHQPSSTIPVLGTKFEASTADEELVRAYRGKETTKTDKILQEYLSICLKKGIQAEKLCIEMDSIEKGIVETIYHHRIRKFVMGAAADKHYSMEARMDEVRALSSLLSEFQRLVLPHTSTNPLQEVGSLSGQNERESNRTSLDILSRTGRSDEVPLSEVQEEPNDSSSHAFPRNGNEHDDKLLDQLHQVMANTHNPKP
;
A
#
# COMPACT_ATOMS: atom_id res chain seq x y z
N MET A 1 8.59 16.93 -50.00
CA MET A 1 8.19 15.83 -49.11
C MET A 1 8.56 16.28 -47.72
N GLU A 2 7.60 16.75 -46.93
CA GLU A 2 7.81 16.98 -45.49
C GLU A 2 7.66 15.63 -44.79
N GLU A 3 8.74 15.12 -44.20
CA GLU A 3 8.67 14.03 -43.23
C GLU A 3 8.13 14.60 -41.92
N THR A 4 6.90 14.24 -41.58
CA THR A 4 6.34 14.49 -40.27
C THR A 4 7.00 13.54 -39.27
N VAL A 5 8.00 14.05 -38.55
CA VAL A 5 8.59 13.41 -37.37
C VAL A 5 7.48 13.24 -36.33
N THR A 6 6.84 12.08 -36.34
CA THR A 6 5.84 11.70 -35.35
C THR A 6 6.62 11.21 -34.14
N SER A 7 6.80 12.08 -33.14
CA SER A 7 7.28 11.64 -31.83
C SER A 7 6.34 10.52 -31.34
N PRO A 8 6.84 9.35 -30.92
CA PRO A 8 5.97 8.33 -30.36
C PRO A 8 5.35 8.95 -29.11
N ILE A 9 4.03 9.11 -29.12
CA ILE A 9 3.27 9.42 -27.91
C ILE A 9 3.58 8.26 -26.97
N LEU A 10 4.50 8.48 -26.02
CA LEU A 10 4.87 7.45 -25.06
C LEU A 10 3.63 7.24 -24.20
N GLU A 11 2.87 6.20 -24.48
CA GLU A 11 1.68 5.86 -23.72
C GLU A 11 2.10 5.66 -22.27
N GLU A 12 1.60 6.54 -21.41
CA GLU A 12 2.07 6.63 -20.05
C GLU A 12 1.64 5.39 -19.27
N LYS A 13 2.61 4.69 -18.68
CA LYS A 13 2.39 3.46 -17.93
C LYS A 13 2.55 3.71 -16.43
N ILE A 14 1.50 3.42 -15.69
CA ILE A 14 1.42 3.55 -14.24
C ILE A 14 1.64 2.20 -13.61
N TYR A 15 2.61 2.11 -12.71
CA TYR A 15 2.91 0.92 -11.95
C TYR A 15 2.30 1.05 -10.56
N VAL A 16 1.49 0.07 -10.14
CA VAL A 16 0.76 0.11 -8.87
C VAL A 16 1.22 -1.03 -7.99
N ALA A 17 1.85 -0.72 -6.87
CA ALA A 17 2.28 -1.70 -5.88
C ALA A 17 1.08 -2.31 -5.16
N VAL A 18 1.06 -3.64 -5.06
CA VAL A 18 0.02 -4.39 -4.36
C VAL A 18 0.60 -5.44 -3.40
N GLY A 19 -0.10 -5.65 -2.29
CA GLY A 19 0.26 -6.64 -1.29
C GLY A 19 -0.45 -7.99 -1.46
N ARG A 20 -0.18 -8.92 -0.54
CA ARG A 20 -0.79 -10.26 -0.51
C ARG A 20 -2.28 -10.26 -0.14
N THR A 21 -2.75 -9.21 0.53
CA THR A 21 -4.15 -9.10 0.98
C THR A 21 -4.89 -8.11 0.10
N VAL A 22 -5.73 -8.63 -0.81
CA VAL A 22 -6.43 -7.82 -1.82
C VAL A 22 -7.20 -6.68 -1.18
N TRP A 23 -8.13 -7.00 -0.27
CA TRP A 23 -9.04 -6.01 0.32
C TRP A 23 -8.32 -4.82 0.98
N LYS A 24 -7.18 -5.06 1.65
CA LYS A 24 -6.39 -4.01 2.32
C LYS A 24 -5.71 -3.05 1.34
N ASN A 25 -5.43 -3.54 0.13
CA ASN A 25 -4.68 -2.82 -0.89
C ASN A 25 -5.58 -2.34 -2.03
N THR A 26 -6.88 -2.73 -2.03
CA THR A 26 -7.85 -2.30 -3.03
C THR A 26 -7.97 -0.78 -3.09
N SER A 27 -7.90 -0.08 -1.97
CA SER A 27 -7.98 1.38 -1.94
C SER A 27 -6.87 2.05 -2.75
N ASN A 28 -5.64 1.51 -2.70
CA ASN A 28 -4.52 2.02 -3.47
C ASN A 28 -4.75 1.85 -4.99
N LEU A 29 -5.20 0.65 -5.39
CA LEU A 29 -5.55 0.39 -6.78
C LEU A 29 -6.70 1.28 -7.26
N MET A 30 -7.76 1.42 -6.46
CA MET A 30 -8.91 2.26 -6.80
C MET A 30 -8.53 3.73 -6.97
N TRP A 31 -7.65 4.24 -6.09
CA TRP A 31 -7.10 5.58 -6.23
C TRP A 31 -6.32 5.72 -7.55
N ALA A 32 -5.46 4.78 -7.89
CA ALA A 32 -4.71 4.81 -9.15
C ALA A 32 -5.63 4.82 -10.38
N LEU A 33 -6.65 3.96 -10.40
CA LEU A 33 -7.60 3.86 -11.51
C LEU A 33 -8.40 5.15 -11.72
N GLN A 34 -8.72 5.88 -10.65
CA GLN A 34 -9.49 7.13 -10.72
C GLN A 34 -8.64 8.32 -11.17
N ASN A 35 -7.37 8.37 -10.75
CA ASN A 35 -6.47 9.49 -11.00
C ASN A 35 -5.73 9.39 -12.34
N TYR A 36 -5.55 8.18 -12.88
CA TYR A 36 -4.80 7.94 -14.12
C TYR A 36 -5.67 7.37 -15.23
N GLN A 37 -6.71 8.11 -15.61
CA GLN A 37 -7.58 7.73 -16.73
C GLN A 37 -6.82 7.75 -18.06
N GLY A 38 -7.06 6.76 -18.92
CA GLY A 38 -6.41 6.63 -20.23
C GLY A 38 -4.94 6.20 -20.20
N SER A 39 -4.37 5.94 -19.02
CA SER A 39 -3.01 5.41 -18.89
C SER A 39 -3.01 3.88 -18.86
N LYS A 40 -1.93 3.26 -19.33
CA LYS A 40 -1.70 1.82 -19.15
C LYS A 40 -1.40 1.52 -17.69
N ILE A 41 -1.96 0.44 -17.15
CA ILE A 41 -1.74 0.07 -15.75
C ILE A 41 -0.99 -1.25 -15.67
N CYS A 42 0.00 -1.30 -14.78
CA CYS A 42 0.74 -2.50 -14.43
C CYS A 42 0.65 -2.74 -12.92
N ILE A 43 0.09 -3.87 -12.54
CA ILE A 43 0.05 -4.34 -11.16
C ILE A 43 1.42 -4.91 -10.81
N VAL A 44 2.08 -4.35 -9.79
CA VAL A 44 3.40 -4.78 -9.33
C VAL A 44 3.28 -5.46 -7.98
N HIS A 45 3.78 -6.69 -7.89
CA HIS A 45 3.88 -7.41 -6.63
C HIS A 45 5.31 -7.88 -6.40
N ILE A 46 5.87 -7.55 -5.24
CA ILE A 46 7.13 -8.12 -4.78
C ILE A 46 6.80 -9.35 -3.94
N HIS A 47 7.11 -10.52 -4.48
CA HIS A 47 6.98 -11.79 -3.78
C HIS A 47 8.22 -11.99 -2.90
N GLN A 48 8.03 -12.00 -1.59
CA GLN A 48 9.07 -12.40 -0.64
C GLN A 48 8.83 -13.86 -0.25
N PRO A 49 9.67 -14.80 -0.70
CA PRO A 49 9.52 -16.20 -0.34
C PRO A 49 9.69 -16.37 1.17
N SER A 50 8.82 -17.16 1.81
CA SER A 50 8.94 -17.42 3.25
C SER A 50 10.29 -18.06 3.60
N SER A 51 11.04 -17.49 4.54
CA SER A 51 12.31 -18.07 5.02
C SER A 51 12.14 -19.39 5.76
N THR A 52 10.91 -19.68 6.20
CA THR A 52 10.55 -20.91 6.92
C THR A 52 9.46 -21.70 6.21
N ILE A 53 9.54 -23.02 6.27
CA ILE A 53 8.56 -23.96 5.72
C ILE A 53 7.86 -24.68 6.87
N PRO A 54 6.51 -24.68 6.91
CA PRO A 54 5.77 -25.47 7.86
C PRO A 54 5.78 -26.96 7.44
N VAL A 55 6.29 -27.83 8.31
CA VAL A 55 6.26 -29.29 8.16
C VAL A 55 5.71 -29.88 9.46
N LEU A 56 4.59 -30.61 9.36
CA LEU A 56 3.94 -31.31 10.49
C LEU A 56 3.74 -30.45 11.75
N GLY A 57 3.31 -29.19 11.58
CA GLY A 57 3.06 -28.28 12.70
C GLY A 57 4.29 -27.56 13.26
N THR A 58 5.49 -27.89 12.76
CA THR A 58 6.74 -27.21 13.09
C THR A 58 7.22 -26.38 11.90
N LYS A 59 8.05 -25.35 12.15
CA LYS A 59 8.62 -24.49 11.10
C LYS A 59 10.11 -24.80 10.97
N PHE A 60 10.55 -25.13 9.77
CA PHE A 60 11.95 -25.36 9.44
C PHE A 60 12.49 -24.21 8.61
N GLU A 61 13.78 -23.89 8.74
CA GLU A 61 14.41 -22.96 7.80
C GLU A 61 14.47 -23.61 6.42
N ALA A 62 14.10 -22.84 5.39
CA ALA A 62 14.12 -23.32 4.02
C ALA A 62 15.51 -23.75 3.54
N SER A 63 16.58 -23.22 4.14
CA SER A 63 17.98 -23.59 3.90
C SER A 63 18.34 -24.98 4.40
N THR A 64 17.67 -25.45 5.46
CA THR A 64 17.95 -26.72 6.15
C THR A 64 16.92 -27.82 5.85
N ALA A 65 15.80 -27.44 5.23
CA ALA A 65 14.71 -28.35 4.91
C ALA A 65 15.02 -29.18 3.67
N ASP A 66 14.32 -30.30 3.52
CA ASP A 66 14.38 -31.11 2.31
C ASP A 66 13.98 -30.30 1.07
N GLU A 67 14.77 -30.41 0.01
CA GLU A 67 14.66 -29.59 -1.19
C GLU A 67 13.34 -29.85 -1.93
N GLU A 68 12.83 -31.09 -1.91
CA GLU A 68 11.55 -31.43 -2.52
C GLU A 68 10.38 -30.75 -1.78
N LEU A 69 10.41 -30.77 -0.45
CA LEU A 69 9.46 -30.04 0.37
C LEU A 69 9.53 -28.53 0.15
N VAL A 70 10.75 -27.97 0.02
CA VAL A 70 10.96 -26.55 -0.31
C VAL A 70 10.31 -26.23 -1.65
N ARG A 71 10.60 -27.00 -2.70
CA ARG A 71 10.02 -26.77 -4.04
C ARG A 71 8.50 -26.88 -4.03
N ALA A 72 7.94 -27.88 -3.36
CA ALA A 72 6.49 -28.04 -3.25
C ALA A 72 5.84 -26.85 -2.53
N TYR A 73 6.44 -26.39 -1.43
CA TYR A 73 5.96 -25.22 -0.69
C TYR A 73 6.04 -23.93 -1.51
N ARG A 74 7.17 -23.69 -2.19
CA ARG A 74 7.36 -22.55 -3.10
C ARG A 74 6.34 -22.56 -4.24
N GLY A 75 6.07 -23.72 -4.83
CA GLY A 75 5.02 -23.86 -5.85
C GLY A 75 3.62 -23.46 -5.34
N LYS A 76 3.31 -23.76 -4.07
CA LYS A 76 2.08 -23.31 -3.42
C LYS A 76 2.06 -21.80 -3.19
N GLU A 77 3.18 -21.20 -2.79
CA GLU A 77 3.32 -19.74 -2.65
C GLU A 77 3.12 -19.03 -4.00
N THR A 78 3.72 -19.53 -5.07
CA THR A 78 3.55 -19.01 -6.43
C THR A 78 2.10 -19.11 -6.89
N THR A 79 1.45 -20.25 -6.66
CA THR A 79 0.03 -20.44 -7.03
C THR A 79 -0.88 -19.47 -6.28
N LYS A 80 -0.62 -19.23 -4.98
CA LYS A 80 -1.37 -18.24 -4.20
C LYS A 80 -1.15 -16.82 -4.72
N THR A 81 0.10 -16.48 -5.02
CA THR A 81 0.48 -15.17 -5.55
C THR A 81 -0.18 -14.91 -6.90
N ASP A 82 -0.22 -15.92 -7.79
CA ASP A 82 -0.91 -15.79 -9.07
C ASP A 82 -2.42 -15.54 -8.88
N LYS A 83 -3.09 -16.29 -7.99
CA LYS A 83 -4.50 -16.06 -7.67
C LYS A 83 -4.78 -14.61 -7.20
N ILE A 84 -3.92 -14.09 -6.33
CA ILE A 84 -4.02 -12.70 -5.84
C ILE A 84 -3.87 -11.71 -7.00
N LEU A 85 -2.88 -11.91 -7.88
CA LEU A 85 -2.67 -11.04 -9.05
C LEU A 85 -3.85 -11.10 -10.02
N GLN A 86 -4.42 -12.28 -10.28
CA GLN A 86 -5.61 -12.43 -11.12
C GLN A 86 -6.83 -11.71 -10.54
N GLU A 87 -6.96 -11.66 -9.21
CA GLU A 87 -8.03 -10.91 -8.56
C GLU A 87 -7.88 -9.40 -8.82
N TYR A 88 -6.66 -8.85 -8.72
CA TYR A 88 -6.41 -7.44 -9.08
C TYR A 88 -6.68 -7.14 -10.56
N LEU A 89 -6.28 -8.03 -11.47
CA LEU A 89 -6.58 -7.89 -12.89
C LEU A 89 -8.08 -7.91 -13.14
N SER A 90 -8.82 -8.76 -12.43
CA SER A 90 -10.29 -8.82 -12.50
C SER A 90 -10.94 -7.52 -11.99
N ILE A 91 -10.38 -6.89 -10.96
CA ILE A 91 -10.84 -5.57 -10.48
C ILE A 91 -10.64 -4.51 -11.57
N CYS A 92 -9.47 -4.50 -12.21
CA CYS A 92 -9.18 -3.57 -13.31
C CYS A 92 -10.14 -3.78 -14.50
N LEU A 93 -10.35 -5.04 -14.89
CA LEU A 93 -11.23 -5.39 -15.99
C LEU A 93 -12.68 -4.96 -15.73
N LYS A 94 -13.19 -5.13 -14.50
CA LYS A 94 -14.52 -4.64 -14.08
C LYS A 94 -14.64 -3.12 -14.18
N LYS A 95 -13.53 -2.39 -14.19
CA LYS A 95 -13.46 -0.94 -14.40
C LYS A 95 -13.20 -0.55 -15.86
N GLY A 96 -13.20 -1.53 -16.78
CA GLY A 96 -12.96 -1.31 -18.21
C GLY A 96 -11.48 -1.08 -18.55
N ILE A 97 -10.56 -1.42 -17.64
CA ILE A 97 -9.13 -1.19 -17.82
C ILE A 97 -8.41 -2.52 -17.99
N GLN A 98 -7.70 -2.68 -19.11
CA GLN A 98 -6.81 -3.81 -19.32
C GLN A 98 -5.48 -3.52 -18.64
N ALA A 99 -5.21 -4.24 -17.55
CA ALA A 99 -3.97 -4.13 -16.79
C ALA A 99 -3.00 -5.28 -17.11
N GLU A 100 -1.72 -5.00 -17.02
CA GLU A 100 -0.65 -6.01 -17.00
C GLU A 100 -0.28 -6.35 -15.56
N LYS A 101 0.44 -7.46 -15.35
CA LYS A 101 1.04 -7.81 -14.05
C LYS A 101 2.55 -7.98 -14.16
N LEU A 102 3.26 -7.59 -13.11
CA LEU A 102 4.68 -7.79 -12.92
C LEU A 102 4.90 -8.34 -11.50
N CYS A 103 5.41 -9.56 -11.42
CA CYS A 103 5.73 -10.21 -10.15
C CYS A 103 7.24 -10.42 -10.08
N ILE A 104 7.87 -9.93 -9.00
CA ILE A 104 9.31 -10.02 -8.81
C ILE A 104 9.57 -10.72 -7.48
N GLU A 105 10.37 -11.77 -7.52
CA GLU A 105 10.81 -12.47 -6.32
C GLU A 105 12.03 -11.75 -5.73
N MET A 106 12.00 -11.40 -4.45
CA MET A 106 13.09 -10.74 -3.76
C MET A 106 13.13 -11.08 -2.26
N ASP A 107 14.32 -11.07 -1.67
CA ASP A 107 14.55 -11.30 -0.23
C ASP A 107 13.99 -10.17 0.67
N SER A 108 13.97 -8.94 0.17
CA SER A 108 13.38 -7.76 0.80
C SER A 108 12.39 -7.08 -0.14
N ILE A 109 11.25 -6.66 0.42
CA ILE A 109 10.20 -5.95 -0.33
C ILE A 109 10.73 -4.58 -0.78
N GLU A 110 11.41 -3.86 0.12
CA GLU A 110 11.96 -2.53 -0.09
C GLU A 110 13.00 -2.56 -1.22
N LYS A 111 13.94 -3.50 -1.14
CA LYS A 111 14.94 -3.72 -2.18
C LYS A 111 14.28 -4.11 -3.50
N GLY A 112 13.28 -5.01 -3.46
CA GLY A 112 12.54 -5.41 -4.63
C GLY A 112 11.85 -4.23 -5.33
N ILE A 113 11.25 -3.30 -4.58
CA ILE A 113 10.66 -2.07 -5.13
C ILE A 113 11.73 -1.22 -5.84
N VAL A 114 12.86 -0.95 -5.17
CA VAL A 114 13.94 -0.10 -5.72
C VAL A 114 14.51 -0.72 -7.00
N GLU A 115 14.82 -2.01 -6.98
CA GLU A 115 15.35 -2.73 -8.14
C GLU A 115 14.33 -2.76 -9.29
N THR A 116 13.04 -2.97 -8.97
CA THR A 116 11.96 -2.95 -9.97
C THR A 116 11.90 -1.59 -10.69
N ILE A 117 11.93 -0.49 -9.92
CA ILE A 117 11.89 0.86 -10.49
C ILE A 117 13.10 1.10 -11.39
N TYR A 118 14.29 0.72 -10.92
CA TYR A 118 15.53 0.90 -11.66
C TYR A 118 15.56 0.08 -12.97
N HIS A 119 15.33 -1.23 -12.89
CA HIS A 119 15.44 -2.13 -14.05
C HIS A 119 14.36 -1.90 -15.10
N HIS A 120 13.12 -1.62 -14.68
CA HIS A 120 12.02 -1.36 -15.60
C HIS A 120 11.90 0.11 -16.01
N ARG A 121 12.82 0.98 -15.55
CA ARG A 121 12.81 2.43 -15.81
C ARG A 121 11.45 3.06 -15.52
N ILE A 122 10.87 2.69 -14.38
CA ILE A 122 9.52 3.13 -14.00
C ILE A 122 9.55 4.62 -13.69
N ARG A 123 8.69 5.37 -14.40
CA ARG A 123 8.55 6.83 -14.21
C ARG A 123 7.41 7.22 -13.29
N LYS A 124 6.37 6.39 -13.20
CA LYS A 124 5.20 6.60 -12.34
C LYS A 124 4.91 5.33 -11.55
N PHE A 125 5.10 5.42 -10.23
CA PHE A 125 4.91 4.32 -9.30
C PHE A 125 3.96 4.77 -8.19
N VAL A 126 2.89 4.01 -7.97
CA VAL A 126 1.86 4.29 -6.97
C VAL A 126 1.96 3.23 -5.87
N MET A 127 2.11 3.66 -4.63
CA MET A 127 2.19 2.80 -3.45
C MET A 127 1.35 3.34 -2.30
N GLY A 128 0.88 2.45 -1.43
CA GLY A 128 0.17 2.84 -0.22
C GLY A 128 1.13 3.48 0.80
N ALA A 129 0.66 4.48 1.53
CA ALA A 129 1.45 5.20 2.53
C ALA A 129 1.82 4.35 3.76
N ALA A 130 1.01 3.33 4.09
CA ALA A 130 1.34 2.37 5.14
C ALA A 130 0.49 1.10 5.04
N ALA A 131 1.12 -0.06 5.14
CA ALA A 131 0.47 -1.32 5.46
C ALA A 131 0.58 -1.67 6.97
N ASP A 132 1.38 -0.89 7.70
CA ASP A 132 1.78 -1.20 9.06
C ASP A 132 0.80 -0.60 10.08
N LYS A 133 0.57 -1.32 11.17
CA LYS A 133 -0.40 -0.93 12.22
C LYS A 133 0.07 0.27 13.05
N HIS A 134 1.25 0.81 12.74
CA HIS A 134 1.96 1.83 13.50
C HIS A 134 2.15 3.15 12.73
N TYR A 135 1.56 3.30 11.54
CA TYR A 135 1.52 4.61 10.90
C TYR A 135 0.42 5.46 11.56
N SER A 136 0.78 6.06 12.70
CA SER A 136 -0.12 6.89 13.48
C SER A 136 -0.39 8.21 12.75
N MET A 137 -1.52 8.84 13.09
CA MET A 137 -1.81 10.21 12.64
C MET A 137 -0.74 11.17 13.16
N GLU A 138 -0.13 10.88 14.31
CA GLU A 138 1.03 11.58 14.85
C GLU A 138 2.21 11.55 13.88
N ALA A 139 2.62 10.38 13.36
CA ALA A 139 3.73 10.29 12.41
C ALA A 139 3.46 11.09 11.12
N ARG A 140 2.21 11.07 10.64
CA ARG A 140 1.78 11.89 9.50
C ARG A 140 1.84 13.38 9.80
N MET A 141 1.41 13.80 10.99
CA MET A 141 1.45 15.20 11.39
C MET A 141 2.87 15.68 11.68
N ASP A 142 3.76 14.81 12.15
CA ASP A 142 5.19 15.12 12.31
C ASP A 142 5.85 15.39 10.97
N GLU A 143 5.54 14.59 9.94
CA GLU A 143 6.03 14.83 8.58
C GLU A 143 5.49 16.15 8.02
N VAL A 144 4.19 16.42 8.17
CA VAL A 144 3.58 17.69 7.73
C VAL A 144 4.14 18.89 8.50
N ARG A 145 4.41 18.76 9.80
CA ARG A 145 5.05 19.80 10.63
C ARG A 145 6.50 20.05 10.22
N ALA A 146 7.25 18.99 9.93
CA ALA A 146 8.63 19.11 9.46
C ALA A 146 8.68 19.84 8.12
N LEU A 147 7.80 19.48 7.18
CA LEU A 147 7.69 20.15 5.89
C LEU A 147 7.25 21.61 6.04
N SER A 148 6.29 21.92 6.91
CA SER A 148 5.85 23.30 7.14
C SER A 148 6.93 24.17 7.79
N SER A 149 7.72 23.60 8.71
CA SER A 149 8.87 24.28 9.31
C SER A 149 9.95 24.59 8.28
N LEU A 150 10.29 23.63 7.43
CA LEU A 150 11.26 23.83 6.34
C LEU A 150 10.80 24.90 5.35
N LEU A 151 9.51 24.92 5.01
CA LEU A 151 8.94 25.95 4.14
C LEU A 151 9.00 27.33 4.78
N SER A 152 8.76 27.45 6.10
CA SER A 152 8.86 28.71 6.82
C SER A 152 10.31 29.22 6.89
N GLU A 153 11.27 28.32 7.14
CA GLU A 153 12.69 28.67 7.10
C GLU A 153 13.15 29.10 5.71
N PHE A 154 12.72 28.38 4.67
CA PHE A 154 13.01 28.75 3.30
C PHE A 154 12.42 30.13 2.94
N GLN A 155 11.18 30.40 3.35
CA GLN A 155 10.56 31.72 3.15
C GLN A 155 11.34 32.83 3.85
N ARG A 156 11.84 32.61 5.07
CA ARG A 156 12.70 33.56 5.79
C ARG A 156 14.05 33.78 5.10
N LEU A 157 14.62 32.74 4.51
CA LEU A 157 15.93 32.79 3.85
C LEU A 157 15.87 33.40 2.45
N VAL A 158 14.73 33.27 1.75
CA VAL A 158 14.60 33.65 0.34
C VAL A 158 13.84 34.97 0.14
N LEU A 159 12.98 35.37 1.09
CA LEU A 159 12.22 36.62 0.98
C LEU A 159 12.64 37.61 2.08
N PRO A 160 13.28 38.75 1.74
CA PRO A 160 13.56 39.80 2.71
C PRO A 160 12.25 40.31 3.30
N HIS A 161 12.07 40.18 4.62
CA HIS A 161 10.93 40.75 5.32
C HIS A 161 10.89 42.27 5.08
N THR A 162 9.79 42.77 4.52
CA THR A 162 9.46 44.19 4.62
C THR A 162 9.21 44.50 6.10
N SER A 163 10.21 45.12 6.72
CA SER A 163 10.14 45.60 8.10
C SER A 163 9.03 46.64 8.23
N THR A 164 7.87 46.25 8.76
CA THR A 164 6.85 47.19 9.22
C THR A 164 7.16 47.58 10.67
N ASN A 165 7.72 48.79 10.85
CA ASN A 165 7.88 49.42 12.15
C ASN A 165 6.49 49.78 12.74
N PRO A 166 6.21 49.53 14.03
CA PRO A 166 5.02 50.05 14.67
C PRO A 166 5.28 51.46 15.20
N LEU A 167 4.80 52.48 14.49
CA LEU A 167 4.57 53.80 15.07
C LEU A 167 3.07 54.03 15.18
N GLN A 168 2.71 54.42 16.39
CA GLN A 168 1.39 54.74 16.89
C GLN A 168 0.82 55.97 16.20
N GLU A 169 -0.37 55.86 15.59
CA GLU A 169 -1.24 57.03 15.43
C GLU A 169 -2.72 56.61 15.48
N VAL A 170 -3.41 57.27 16.39
CA VAL A 170 -4.84 57.16 16.69
C VAL A 170 -5.56 58.18 15.81
N GLY A 171 -6.60 57.79 15.07
CA GLY A 171 -7.43 58.76 14.34
C GLY A 171 -8.56 58.10 13.55
N SER A 172 -9.79 58.38 13.95
CA SER A 172 -11.04 57.88 13.40
C SER A 172 -11.41 58.41 12.00
N LEU A 173 -12.34 57.68 11.36
CA LEU A 173 -13.40 58.08 10.41
C LEU A 173 -13.26 57.69 8.92
N SER A 174 -14.17 56.78 8.54
CA SER A 174 -15.01 56.70 7.32
C SER A 174 -14.38 56.79 5.92
N GLY A 175 -14.76 55.84 5.05
CA GLY A 175 -14.93 56.09 3.62
C GLY A 175 -14.35 55.02 2.67
N GLN A 176 -15.23 54.13 2.22
CA GLN A 176 -15.31 53.32 0.99
C GLN A 176 -14.08 53.16 0.04
N ASN A 177 -13.87 51.88 -0.35
CA ASN A 177 -13.37 51.34 -1.64
C ASN A 177 -11.93 51.71 -2.07
N GLU A 178 -11.01 50.82 -2.48
CA GLU A 178 -11.11 49.64 -3.36
C GLU A 178 -9.99 48.59 -3.07
N ARG A 179 -10.25 47.36 -3.54
CA ARG A 179 -9.34 46.26 -3.94
C ARG A 179 -7.83 46.39 -3.64
N GLU A 180 -7.28 45.41 -2.93
CA GLU A 180 -6.50 44.34 -3.60
C GLU A 180 -6.19 43.16 -2.67
N SER A 181 -5.96 42.02 -3.31
CA SER A 181 -5.68 40.68 -2.82
C SER A 181 -4.69 40.59 -1.65
N ASN A 182 -4.98 39.68 -0.72
CA ASN A 182 -4.10 38.56 -0.33
C ASN A 182 -4.64 37.93 0.96
N ARG A 183 -5.42 36.86 0.84
CA ARG A 183 -5.66 35.93 1.95
C ARG A 183 -5.42 34.50 1.49
N THR A 184 -4.45 33.91 2.18
CA THR A 184 -3.87 32.59 2.05
C THR A 184 -4.92 31.49 2.21
N SER A 185 -4.71 30.38 1.48
CA SER A 185 -5.64 29.26 1.31
C SER A 185 -5.90 28.39 2.56
N LEU A 186 -5.57 28.84 3.78
CA LEU A 186 -5.67 28.02 4.99
C LEU A 186 -6.93 28.27 5.85
N ASP A 187 -7.72 29.31 5.57
CA ASP A 187 -8.88 29.67 6.41
C ASP A 187 -10.20 28.98 6.02
N ILE A 188 -10.22 28.08 5.02
CA ILE A 188 -11.47 27.46 4.52
C ILE A 188 -11.91 26.22 5.34
N LEU A 189 -11.07 25.64 6.20
CA LEU A 189 -11.42 24.38 6.89
C LEU A 189 -12.01 24.54 8.30
N SER A 190 -12.25 25.76 8.79
CA SER A 190 -12.71 25.98 10.18
C SER A 190 -14.22 26.26 10.33
N ARG A 191 -15.04 26.07 9.29
CA ARG A 191 -16.50 26.29 9.40
C ARG A 191 -17.34 25.22 8.71
N THR A 192 -17.67 24.20 9.48
CA THR A 192 -19.01 23.57 9.49
C THR A 192 -19.35 23.17 10.93
N GLY A 193 -20.42 23.74 11.50
CA GLY A 193 -20.94 23.48 12.87
C GLY A 193 -21.43 22.04 13.06
N ARG A 194 -21.52 21.47 14.28
CA ARG A 194 -22.50 21.74 15.37
C ARG A 194 -23.93 21.74 14.80
N SER A 195 -24.80 20.75 15.04
CA SER A 195 -25.27 20.12 16.30
C SER A 195 -25.65 18.64 16.02
N ASP A 196 -25.89 17.69 16.94
CA ASP A 196 -26.65 17.70 18.20
C ASP A 196 -26.08 16.63 19.18
N GLU A 197 -26.17 16.91 20.48
CA GLU A 197 -26.02 15.93 21.55
C GLU A 197 -27.37 15.30 21.92
N VAL A 198 -27.35 14.10 22.56
CA VAL A 198 -28.31 13.51 23.55
C VAL A 198 -27.91 12.02 23.75
N PRO A 199 -28.03 11.39 24.94
CA PRO A 199 -26.94 11.26 25.90
C PRO A 199 -26.56 9.79 26.22
N LEU A 200 -25.53 9.65 27.05
CA LEU A 200 -25.09 8.44 27.75
C LEU A 200 -26.25 7.55 28.26
N SER A 201 -26.15 6.25 27.99
CA SER A 201 -26.58 5.22 28.92
C SER A 201 -25.44 4.22 29.13
N GLU A 202 -25.13 4.01 30.39
CA GLU A 202 -24.14 3.10 30.97
C GLU A 202 -24.23 1.68 30.40
N VAL A 203 -23.10 1.09 30.01
CA VAL A 203 -22.87 -0.35 30.22
C VAL A 203 -21.41 -0.57 30.66
N GLN A 204 -21.34 -1.34 31.74
CA GLN A 204 -20.24 -1.67 32.63
C GLN A 204 -18.97 -2.24 31.97
N GLU A 205 -17.85 -1.94 32.63
CA GLU A 205 -16.54 -2.59 32.49
C GLU A 205 -16.52 -4.03 33.07
N GLU A 206 -15.79 -4.89 32.35
CA GLU A 206 -15.12 -6.16 32.73
C GLU A 206 -15.97 -7.42 33.01
N PRO A 207 -15.47 -8.67 32.79
CA PRO A 207 -14.06 -9.07 32.69
C PRO A 207 -13.68 -10.03 31.53
N ASN A 208 -12.36 -10.19 31.35
CA ASN A 208 -11.73 -11.35 30.71
C ASN A 208 -12.37 -12.67 31.15
N ASP A 209 -12.75 -13.52 30.18
CA ASP A 209 -12.72 -14.96 30.43
C ASP A 209 -12.37 -15.78 29.19
N SER A 210 -11.52 -16.76 29.42
CA SER A 210 -11.10 -17.75 28.44
C SER A 210 -12.29 -18.65 28.10
N SER A 211 -12.70 -18.72 26.84
CA SER A 211 -13.41 -19.91 26.37
C SER A 211 -13.13 -20.20 24.90
N SER A 212 -12.69 -21.43 24.70
CA SER A 212 -12.56 -22.14 23.44
C SER A 212 -13.89 -22.18 22.71
N HIS A 213 -14.00 -21.47 21.59
CA HIS A 213 -15.02 -21.74 20.59
C HIS A 213 -14.38 -22.42 19.37
N ALA A 214 -14.66 -23.71 19.24
CA ALA A 214 -14.36 -24.52 18.08
C ALA A 214 -15.07 -23.94 16.85
N PHE A 215 -14.31 -23.61 15.81
CA PHE A 215 -14.85 -23.36 14.48
C PHE A 215 -15.05 -24.68 13.74
N PRO A 216 -16.10 -24.80 12.91
CA PRO A 216 -16.37 -26.02 12.16
C PRO A 216 -15.23 -26.27 11.17
N ARG A 217 -14.69 -27.48 11.18
CA ARG A 217 -13.82 -27.99 10.11
C ARG A 217 -14.65 -28.05 8.82
N ASN A 218 -14.58 -27.02 7.99
CA ASN A 218 -14.78 -27.21 6.57
C ASN A 218 -13.61 -28.06 6.08
N GLY A 219 -13.86 -29.36 5.92
CA GLY A 219 -12.94 -30.30 5.30
C GLY A 219 -12.70 -29.87 3.87
N ASN A 220 -11.58 -29.21 3.63
CA ASN A 220 -11.08 -29.00 2.29
C ASN A 220 -10.47 -30.33 1.85
N GLU A 221 -11.11 -31.01 0.91
CA GLU A 221 -10.65 -32.24 0.23
C GLU A 221 -9.21 -32.12 -0.37
N HIS A 222 -8.65 -30.90 -0.36
CA HIS A 222 -7.29 -30.57 -0.78
C HIS A 222 -6.24 -30.73 0.32
N ASP A 223 -6.62 -30.66 1.60
CA ASP A 223 -5.70 -30.85 2.73
C ASP A 223 -5.40 -32.36 2.94
N ASP A 224 -6.36 -33.24 2.65
CA ASP A 224 -6.15 -34.71 2.67
C ASP A 224 -5.16 -35.16 1.58
N LYS A 225 -5.28 -34.59 0.37
CA LYS A 225 -4.30 -34.83 -0.71
C LYS A 225 -2.89 -34.36 -0.39
N LEU A 226 -2.75 -33.43 0.55
CA LEU A 226 -1.47 -32.86 0.97
C LEU A 226 -0.79 -33.75 2.02
N LEU A 227 -1.58 -34.34 2.92
CA LEU A 227 -1.11 -35.41 3.80
C LEU A 227 -0.68 -36.64 3.00
N ASP A 228 -1.45 -37.03 1.99
CA ASP A 228 -1.14 -38.20 1.16
C ASP A 228 0.13 -38.00 0.32
N GLN A 229 0.35 -36.80 -0.24
CA GLN A 229 1.59 -36.50 -0.96
C GLN A 229 2.81 -36.46 -0.02
N LEU A 230 2.66 -35.91 1.19
CA LEU A 230 3.71 -35.94 2.21
C LEU A 230 4.03 -37.38 2.65
N HIS A 231 3.01 -38.20 2.88
CA HIS A 231 3.19 -39.61 3.20
C HIS A 231 3.85 -40.38 2.06
N GLN A 232 3.54 -40.07 0.81
CA GLN A 232 4.14 -40.73 -0.36
C GLN A 232 5.63 -40.39 -0.53
N VAL A 233 6.02 -39.13 -0.28
CA VAL A 233 7.44 -38.69 -0.31
C VAL A 233 8.22 -39.33 0.84
N MET A 234 7.62 -39.43 2.04
CA MET A 234 8.25 -40.06 3.20
C MET A 234 8.34 -41.59 3.08
N ALA A 235 7.39 -42.26 2.42
CA ALA A 235 7.44 -43.71 2.21
C ALA A 235 8.54 -44.15 1.23
N ASN A 236 8.91 -43.28 0.29
CA ASN A 236 9.93 -43.57 -0.72
C ASN A 236 11.36 -43.39 -0.21
N THR A 237 11.57 -42.75 0.95
CA THR A 237 12.89 -42.53 1.56
C THR A 237 13.31 -43.65 2.53
N HIS A 238 12.49 -44.68 2.74
CA HIS A 238 12.78 -45.78 3.68
C HIS A 238 12.84 -47.20 3.08
N ASN A 239 13.01 -47.32 1.76
CA ASN A 239 13.18 -48.64 1.14
C ASN A 239 14.47 -48.70 0.30
N PRO A 240 15.63 -49.02 0.89
CA PRO A 240 16.75 -49.46 0.08
C PRO A 240 16.36 -50.84 -0.47
N LYS A 241 16.13 -50.93 -1.78
CA LYS A 241 15.99 -52.23 -2.44
C LYS A 241 17.26 -53.05 -2.17
N PRO A 242 17.11 -54.35 -1.85
CA PRO A 242 18.25 -55.25 -1.68
C PRO A 242 19.02 -55.48 -2.99
#